data_AF-A0A0G0MFV3-F1
#
_entry.id   AF-A0A0G0MFV3-F1
#
_cell.length_a   1.000
_cell.length_b   1.000
_cell.length_c   1.000
_cell.angle_alpha   90.00
_cell.angle_beta   90.00
_cell.angle_gamma   90.00
#
_symmetry.space_group_name_H-M   'P 1'
#
loop_
_entity.id
_entity.type
_entity.pdbx_description
1 polymer ?
#
loop_
_entity_poly.entity_id
_entity_poly.type
_entity_poly.pdbx_seq_one_letter_code
_entity_poly.pdbx_strand_id
1 'polypeptide(L)'
;SVDGQKISKSLGNTIDPYALIKKYGTDALRYYLLREIPAYDDGDFSERRFKELYNADLANGLGNLVARVAKLAENTQYAIHNTQFKEIKELDEFRFNDSISSIWETIKTTDQYINDKKPWTLSGEELKKILEPAIQNIRTIATQLQPFLY
;
A
#
# COMPACT_ATOMS: atom_id res chain seq x y z
N SER A 1 2.41 20.01 -12.87
CA SER A 1 1.18 20.51 -13.52
C SER A 1 -0.05 19.84 -12.92
N VAL A 2 -1.26 20.18 -13.37
CA VAL A 2 -2.51 19.46 -13.09
C VAL A 2 -3.16 19.13 -14.42
N ASP A 3 -3.37 17.83 -14.67
CA ASP A 3 -3.86 17.30 -15.94
C ASP A 3 -3.15 17.96 -17.15
N GLY A 4 -1.82 18.06 -17.08
CA GLY A 4 -0.96 18.63 -18.12
C GLY A 4 -0.88 20.16 -18.18
N GLN A 5 -1.60 20.89 -17.31
CA GLN A 5 -1.58 22.36 -17.30
C GLN A 5 -0.79 22.94 -16.12
N LYS A 6 -0.08 24.05 -16.35
CA LYS A 6 0.62 24.76 -15.26
C LYS A 6 -0.38 25.20 -14.19
N ILE A 7 -0.09 24.89 -12.93
CA ILE A 7 -0.91 25.33 -11.80
C ILE A 7 -0.83 26.86 -11.71
N SER A 8 -1.97 27.55 -11.80
CA SER A 8 -2.03 28.98 -11.54
C SER A 8 -3.40 29.40 -11.01
N LYS A 9 -3.40 30.44 -10.18
CA LYS A 9 -4.64 31.06 -9.70
C LYS A 9 -5.46 31.66 -10.85
N SER A 10 -4.80 32.20 -11.87
CA SER A 10 -5.44 32.82 -13.04
C SER A 10 -6.14 31.81 -13.96
N LEU A 11 -5.65 30.57 -14.04
CA LEU A 11 -6.29 29.49 -14.81
C LEU A 11 -7.39 28.76 -14.00
N GLY A 12 -7.55 29.06 -12.71
CA GLY A 12 -8.54 28.42 -11.85
C GLY A 12 -8.27 26.94 -11.55
N ASN A 13 -7.13 26.39 -11.97
CA ASN A 13 -6.75 24.98 -11.82
C ASN A 13 -5.90 24.70 -10.57
N THR A 14 -6.06 25.53 -9.54
CA THR A 14 -5.34 25.33 -8.27
C THR A 14 -6.00 24.20 -7.49
N ILE A 15 -5.20 23.26 -6.99
CA ILE A 15 -5.68 22.16 -6.15
C ILE A 15 -5.65 22.60 -4.70
N ASP A 16 -6.75 22.33 -4.00
CA ASP A 16 -6.82 22.45 -2.54
C ASP A 16 -6.44 21.11 -1.89
N PRO A 17 -5.24 20.99 -1.30
CA PRO A 17 -4.84 19.76 -0.61
C PRO A 17 -5.71 19.47 0.61
N TYR A 18 -6.28 20.48 1.28
CA TYR A 18 -7.13 20.27 2.46
C TYR A 18 -8.47 19.61 2.10
N ALA A 19 -9.03 19.96 0.94
CA ALA A 19 -10.23 19.30 0.43
C ALA A 19 -9.98 17.81 0.15
N LEU A 20 -8.82 17.47 -0.43
CA LEU A 20 -8.42 16.09 -0.68
C LEU A 20 -8.18 15.31 0.63
N ILE A 21 -7.45 15.91 1.58
CA ILE A 21 -7.20 15.31 2.90
C ILE A 21 -8.52 15.04 3.63
N LYS A 22 -9.45 16.01 3.62
CA LYS A 22 -10.76 15.84 4.27
C LYS A 22 -11.56 14.69 3.68
N LYS A 23 -11.40 14.40 2.39
CA LYS A 23 -12.18 13.37 1.68
C LYS A 23 -11.53 11.99 1.69
N TYR A 24 -10.21 11.92 1.60
CA TYR A 24 -9.48 10.66 1.38
C TYR A 24 -8.48 10.32 2.49
N GLY A 25 -8.24 11.24 3.42
CA GLY A 25 -7.23 11.12 4.45
C GLY A 25 -5.85 11.59 4.00
N THR A 26 -5.01 11.96 4.97
CA THR A 26 -3.67 12.49 4.72
C THR A 26 -2.75 11.44 4.09
N ASP A 27 -2.82 10.20 4.57
CA ASP A 27 -1.97 9.11 4.09
C ASP A 27 -2.24 8.73 2.66
N ALA A 28 -3.51 8.77 2.21
CA ALA A 28 -3.85 8.56 0.82
C ALA A 28 -3.14 9.60 -0.09
N LEU A 29 -3.18 10.87 0.30
CA LEU A 29 -2.54 11.93 -0.47
C LEU A 29 -1.01 11.79 -0.47
N ARG A 30 -0.40 11.51 0.69
CA ARG A 30 1.06 11.23 0.78
C ARG A 30 1.46 10.08 -0.11
N TYR A 31 0.72 8.98 -0.03
CA TYR A 31 0.93 7.79 -0.81
C TYR A 31 0.93 8.07 -2.31
N TYR A 32 -0.07 8.83 -2.78
CA TYR A 32 -0.18 9.20 -4.19
C TYR A 32 1.01 10.03 -4.67
N LEU A 33 1.36 11.07 -3.91
CA LEU A 33 2.46 11.94 -4.26
C LEU A 33 3.77 11.16 -4.33
N LEU A 34 4.04 10.30 -3.35
CA LEU A 34 5.29 9.52 -3.28
C LEU A 34 5.36 8.37 -4.29
N ARG A 35 4.23 8.00 -4.92
CA ARG A 35 4.16 6.93 -5.94
C ARG A 35 4.17 7.45 -7.38
N GLU A 36 3.45 8.53 -7.65
CA GLU A 36 3.20 8.99 -9.03
C GLU A 36 4.00 10.24 -9.39
N ILE A 37 4.51 10.99 -8.40
CA ILE A 37 5.31 12.19 -8.64
C ILE A 37 6.80 11.81 -8.52
N PRO A 38 7.57 11.87 -9.61
CA PRO A 38 9.01 11.62 -9.55
C PRO A 38 9.71 12.60 -8.61
N ALA A 39 10.73 12.15 -7.90
CA ALA A 39 11.47 12.99 -6.98
C ALA A 39 12.32 14.08 -7.66
N TYR A 40 12.75 13.83 -8.91
CA TYR A 40 13.73 14.67 -9.61
C TYR A 40 13.18 15.36 -10.87
N ASP A 41 11.94 15.05 -11.27
CA ASP A 41 11.32 15.59 -12.49
C ASP A 41 10.02 16.33 -12.16
N ASP A 42 9.55 17.16 -13.09
CA ASP A 42 8.26 17.83 -12.99
C ASP A 42 7.10 16.81 -12.96
N GLY A 43 6.38 16.76 -11.83
CA GLY A 43 5.21 15.91 -11.68
C GLY A 43 3.92 16.52 -12.22
N ASP A 44 3.01 15.67 -12.69
CA ASP A 44 1.64 16.04 -13.06
C ASP A 44 0.65 15.39 -12.09
N PHE A 45 -0.09 16.21 -11.35
CA PHE A 45 -1.16 15.71 -10.49
C PHE A 45 -2.42 15.47 -11.32
N SER A 46 -3.11 14.36 -11.07
CA SER A 46 -4.45 14.12 -11.60
C SER A 46 -5.37 13.56 -10.52
N GLU A 47 -6.47 14.27 -10.21
CA GLU A 47 -7.42 13.80 -9.19
C GLU A 47 -8.10 12.48 -9.61
N ARG A 48 -8.29 12.29 -10.92
CA ARG A 48 -8.79 11.03 -11.47
C ARG A 48 -7.83 9.89 -11.16
N ARG A 49 -6.54 10.08 -11.46
CA ARG A 49 -5.50 9.07 -11.18
C ARG A 49 -5.37 8.79 -9.68
N PHE A 50 -5.46 9.85 -8.87
CA PHE A 50 -5.48 9.74 -7.41
C PHE A 50 -6.61 8.83 -6.91
N LYS A 51 -7.84 9.06 -7.39
CA LYS A 51 -9.00 8.22 -7.06
C LYS A 51 -8.83 6.77 -7.51
N GLU A 52 -8.28 6.55 -8.71
CA GLU A 52 -8.02 5.22 -9.23
C GLU A 52 -7.06 4.45 -8.32
N LEU A 53 -5.94 5.05 -7.94
CA LEU A 53 -4.95 4.41 -7.07
C LEU A 53 -5.49 4.18 -5.66
N TYR A 54 -6.17 5.17 -5.08
CA TYR A 54 -6.80 5.00 -3.76
C TYR A 54 -7.72 3.78 -3.73
N ASN A 55 -8.58 3.64 -4.74
CA ASN A 55 -9.52 2.52 -4.81
C ASN A 55 -8.85 1.19 -5.18
N ALA A 56 -8.01 1.17 -6.21
CA ALA A 56 -7.42 -0.05 -6.75
C ALA A 56 -6.32 -0.61 -5.85
N ASP A 57 -5.43 0.25 -5.37
CA ASP A 57 -4.28 -0.15 -4.58
C ASP A 57 -4.70 -0.28 -3.10
N LEU A 58 -4.96 0.83 -2.43
CA LEU A 58 -5.11 0.81 -0.97
C LEU A 58 -6.32 0.00 -0.51
N ALA A 59 -7.51 0.28 -1.06
CA ALA A 59 -8.72 -0.41 -0.66
C ALA A 59 -8.78 -1.86 -1.21
N ASN A 60 -8.67 -2.01 -2.53
CA ASN A 60 -8.91 -3.31 -3.17
C ASN A 60 -7.71 -4.26 -3.11
N GLY A 61 -6.48 -3.76 -3.01
CA GLY A 61 -5.28 -4.58 -2.90
C GLY A 61 -4.93 -4.89 -1.45
N LEU A 62 -4.35 -3.90 -0.76
CA LEU A 62 -3.82 -4.08 0.59
C LEU A 62 -4.93 -4.37 1.61
N GLY A 63 -6.00 -3.57 1.58
CA GLY A 63 -7.12 -3.71 2.52
C GLY A 63 -7.78 -5.09 2.44
N ASN A 64 -8.09 -5.57 1.24
CA ASN A 64 -8.67 -6.90 1.05
C ASN A 64 -7.74 -8.02 1.50
N LEU A 65 -6.45 -7.95 1.17
CA LEU A 65 -5.47 -8.95 1.60
C LEU A 65 -5.42 -9.05 3.13
N VAL A 66 -5.26 -7.90 3.81
CA VAL A 66 -5.18 -7.84 5.27
C VAL A 66 -6.46 -8.36 5.92
N ALA A 67 -7.63 -7.89 5.47
CA ALA A 67 -8.91 -8.32 6.01
C ALA A 67 -9.11 -9.84 5.90
N ARG A 68 -8.77 -10.42 4.75
CA ARG A 68 -8.91 -11.86 4.51
C ARG A 68 -7.96 -12.69 5.38
N VAL A 69 -6.69 -12.31 5.44
CA VAL A 69 -5.70 -13.03 6.27
C VAL A 69 -6.05 -12.91 7.76
N ALA A 70 -6.43 -11.72 8.22
CA ALA A 70 -6.88 -11.51 9.59
C ALA A 70 -8.09 -12.40 9.93
N LYS A 71 -9.07 -12.50 9.03
CA LYS A 71 -10.25 -13.33 9.26
C LYS A 71 -9.91 -14.82 9.36
N LEU A 72 -8.98 -15.31 8.55
CA LEU A 72 -8.52 -16.70 8.60
C LEU A 72 -7.68 -16.98 9.85
N ALA A 73 -6.91 -16.00 10.31
CA ALA A 73 -6.03 -16.11 11.47
C ALA A 73 -6.77 -16.03 12.82
N GLU A 74 -7.99 -15.46 12.86
CA GLU A 74 -8.80 -15.30 14.07
C GLU A 74 -8.94 -16.60 14.87
N ASN A 75 -9.07 -17.74 14.16
CA ASN A 75 -9.28 -19.05 14.78
C ASN A 75 -8.01 -19.88 14.96
N THR A 76 -6.82 -19.36 14.61
CA THR A 76 -5.58 -20.14 14.64
C THR A 76 -4.74 -19.93 15.90
N GLN A 77 -5.11 -18.99 16.78
CA GLN A 77 -4.29 -18.61 17.95
C GLN A 77 -2.82 -18.42 17.56
N TYR A 78 -2.57 -17.77 16.43
CA TYR A 78 -1.21 -17.54 15.93
C TYR A 78 -0.46 -16.60 16.88
N ALA A 79 0.68 -17.07 17.40
CA ALA A 79 1.55 -16.24 18.22
C ALA A 79 2.34 -15.29 17.31
N ILE A 80 2.19 -13.98 17.54
CA ILE A 80 2.96 -12.98 16.80
C ILE A 80 4.39 -13.00 17.36
N HIS A 81 5.30 -13.62 16.63
CA HIS A 81 6.74 -13.57 16.95
C HIS A 81 7.33 -12.23 16.49
N ASN A 82 8.29 -11.67 17.23
CA ASN A 82 9.04 -10.52 16.73
C ASN A 82 9.87 -10.96 15.53
N THR A 83 9.66 -10.31 14.39
CA THR A 83 10.42 -10.61 13.18
C THR A 83 11.31 -9.45 12.86
N GLN A 84 12.55 -9.74 12.47
CA GLN A 84 13.45 -8.72 11.94
C GLN A 84 12.83 -8.16 10.66
N PHE A 85 12.55 -6.86 10.69
CA PHE A 85 12.07 -6.14 9.53
C PHE A 85 13.25 -5.84 8.62
N LYS A 86 13.08 -6.06 7.32
CA LYS A 86 14.07 -5.65 6.34
C LYS A 86 13.88 -4.16 6.07
N GLU A 87 14.86 -3.36 6.48
CA GLU A 87 14.91 -1.94 6.12
C GLU A 87 14.88 -1.78 4.59
N ILE A 88 14.18 -0.75 4.12
CA ILE A 88 14.16 -0.36 2.71
C ILE A 88 15.40 0.51 2.48
N LYS A 89 16.41 -0.03 1.78
CA LYS A 89 17.62 0.72 1.44
C LYS A 89 17.33 1.84 0.42
N GLU A 90 16.27 1.67 -0.35
CA GLU A 90 15.82 2.56 -1.43
C GLU A 90 15.27 3.90 -0.92
N LEU A 91 15.00 4.03 0.39
CA LEU A 91 14.67 5.31 1.02
C LEU A 91 15.86 6.28 0.97
N ASP A 92 17.09 5.77 1.03
CA ASP A 92 18.31 6.60 1.07
C ASP A 92 18.61 7.26 -0.30
N GLU A 93 18.04 6.74 -1.39
CA GLU A 93 18.23 7.26 -2.75
C GLU A 93 17.06 8.14 -3.24
N PHE A 94 16.07 8.43 -2.37
CA PHE A 94 14.82 9.12 -2.73
C PHE A 94 14.02 8.42 -3.85
N ARG A 95 14.22 7.11 -4.04
CA ARG A 95 13.53 6.29 -5.05
C ARG A 95 12.23 5.73 -4.48
N PHE A 96 11.34 6.62 -4.06
CA PHE A 96 10.08 6.27 -3.40
C PHE A 96 9.15 5.46 -4.31
N ASN A 97 9.08 5.80 -5.61
CA ASN A 97 8.28 5.08 -6.60
C ASN A 97 8.69 3.59 -6.69
N ASP A 98 9.99 3.31 -6.70
CA ASP A 98 10.53 1.95 -6.78
C ASP A 98 10.31 1.17 -5.49
N SER A 99 10.51 1.85 -4.35
CA SER A 99 10.22 1.29 -3.01
C SER A 99 8.76 0.87 -2.91
N ILE A 100 7.84 1.75 -3.29
CA ILE A 100 6.39 1.48 -3.29
C ILE A 100 6.06 0.37 -4.27
N SER A 101 6.66 0.35 -5.47
CA SER A 101 6.45 -0.71 -6.45
C SER A 101 6.84 -2.10 -5.92
N SER A 102 7.96 -2.19 -5.18
CA SER A 102 8.41 -3.42 -4.53
C SER A 102 7.44 -3.91 -3.43
N ILE A 103 6.89 -2.97 -2.65
CA ILE A 103 5.82 -3.27 -1.68
C ILE A 103 4.59 -3.84 -2.39
N TRP A 104 4.20 -3.25 -3.53
CA TRP A 104 3.07 -3.72 -4.34
C TRP A 104 3.25 -5.11 -4.91
N GLU A 105 4.46 -5.45 -5.36
CA GLU A 105 4.76 -6.81 -5.80
C GLU A 105 4.65 -7.80 -4.63
N THR A 106 5.06 -7.41 -3.42
CA THR A 106 4.90 -8.22 -2.21
C THR A 106 3.42 -8.44 -1.86
N ILE A 107 2.58 -7.40 -1.98
CA ILE A 107 1.13 -7.50 -1.79
C ILE A 107 0.53 -8.48 -2.79
N LYS A 108 0.83 -8.30 -4.09
CA LYS A 108 0.31 -9.13 -5.18
C LYS A 108 0.70 -10.59 -5.05
N THR A 109 1.98 -10.87 -4.79
CA THR A 109 2.48 -12.24 -4.62
C THR A 109 1.90 -12.91 -3.38
N THR A 110 1.69 -12.17 -2.29
CA THR A 110 1.04 -12.69 -1.08
C THR A 110 -0.44 -12.97 -1.31
N ASP A 111 -1.14 -12.11 -2.05
CA ASP A 111 -2.54 -12.35 -2.43
C ASP A 111 -2.69 -13.60 -3.30
N GLN A 112 -1.85 -13.71 -4.33
CA GLN A 112 -1.81 -14.88 -5.20
C GLN A 112 -1.49 -16.16 -4.42
N TYR A 113 -0.52 -16.12 -3.52
CA TYR A 113 -0.19 -17.25 -2.65
C TYR A 113 -1.40 -17.74 -1.84
N ILE A 114 -2.17 -16.83 -1.23
CA ILE A 114 -3.38 -17.19 -0.49
C ILE A 114 -4.44 -17.78 -1.43
N ASN A 115 -4.63 -17.21 -2.62
CA ASN A 115 -5.58 -17.73 -3.60
C ASN A 115 -5.22 -19.16 -4.06
N ASP A 116 -3.93 -19.41 -4.29
CA ASP A 116 -3.43 -20.71 -4.75
C ASP A 116 -3.51 -21.78 -3.66
N LYS A 117 -3.20 -21.41 -2.41
CA LYS A 117 -3.24 -22.33 -1.26
C LYS A 117 -4.64 -22.60 -0.72
N LYS A 118 -5.62 -21.76 -1.06
CA LYS A 118 -7.03 -21.89 -0.65
C LYS A 118 -7.20 -22.19 0.84
N PRO A 119 -6.61 -21.39 1.75
CA PRO A 119 -6.58 -21.70 3.18
C PRO A 119 -7.96 -21.87 3.82
N TRP A 120 -9.02 -21.32 3.22
CA TRP A 120 -10.41 -21.53 3.68
C TRP A 120 -10.88 -23.00 3.62
N THR A 121 -10.16 -23.88 2.92
CA THR A 121 -10.42 -25.33 2.92
C THR A 121 -9.60 -26.10 3.95
N LEU A 122 -8.71 -25.41 4.69
CA LEU A 122 -7.77 -26.01 5.64
C LEU A 122 -8.16 -25.68 7.08
N SER A 123 -7.63 -26.45 8.03
CA SER A 123 -7.84 -26.20 9.46
C SER A 123 -6.62 -26.63 10.29
N GLY A 124 -6.61 -26.25 11.57
CA GLY A 124 -5.57 -26.66 12.51
C GLY A 124 -4.16 -26.23 12.08
N GLU A 125 -3.22 -27.16 12.16
CA GLU A 125 -1.80 -26.92 11.92
C GLU A 125 -1.47 -26.62 10.44
N GLU A 126 -2.21 -27.22 9.51
CA GLU A 126 -2.02 -26.97 8.08
C GLU A 126 -2.40 -25.53 7.71
N LEU A 127 -3.51 -25.04 8.27
CA LEU A 127 -3.91 -23.64 8.11
C LEU A 127 -2.85 -22.69 8.67
N LYS A 128 -2.33 -22.97 9.88
CA LYS A 128 -1.27 -22.15 10.51
C LYS A 128 -0.04 -22.02 9.62
N LYS A 129 0.46 -23.15 9.09
CA LYS A 129 1.64 -23.19 8.21
C LYS A 129 1.45 -22.37 6.93
N ILE A 130 0.24 -22.30 6.40
CA ILE A 130 -0.09 -21.47 5.23
C ILE A 130 -0.23 -20.00 5.61
N LEU A 131 -0.81 -19.67 6.76
CA LEU A 131 -1.01 -18.29 7.17
C LEU A 131 0.26 -17.60 7.66
N GLU A 132 1.18 -18.33 8.28
CA GLU A 132 2.45 -17.81 8.81
C GLU A 132 3.23 -16.93 7.81
N PRO A 133 3.56 -17.39 6.59
CA PRO A 133 4.26 -16.55 5.62
C PRO A 133 3.43 -15.32 5.18
N ALA A 134 2.11 -15.46 5.07
CA ALA A 134 1.25 -14.34 4.68
C ALA A 134 1.16 -13.26 5.77
N ILE A 135 1.03 -13.67 7.04
CA ILE A 135 1.08 -12.79 8.20
C ILE A 135 2.43 -12.08 8.26
N GLN A 136 3.52 -12.82 8.01
CA GLN A 136 4.85 -12.24 8.00
C GLN A 136 5.01 -11.18 6.90
N ASN A 137 4.55 -11.46 5.68
CA ASN A 137 4.59 -10.50 4.58
C ASN A 137 3.76 -9.26 4.89
N ILE A 138 2.56 -9.40 5.46
CA ILE A 138 1.73 -8.26 5.87
C ILE A 138 2.45 -7.38 6.88
N ARG A 139 3.16 -7.97 7.85
CA ARG A 139 3.94 -7.20 8.84
C ARG A 139 5.13 -6.49 8.22
N THR A 140 5.81 -7.15 7.27
CA THR A 140 6.86 -6.51 6.48
C THR A 140 6.31 -5.33 5.69
N ILE A 141 5.19 -5.51 4.98
CA ILE A 141 4.49 -4.44 4.23
C ILE A 141 4.14 -3.27 5.16
N ALA A 142 3.56 -3.53 6.34
CA ALA A 142 3.21 -2.48 7.29
C ALA A 142 4.43 -1.66 7.75
N THR A 143 5.55 -2.34 8.02
CA THR A 143 6.80 -1.66 8.41
C THR A 143 7.40 -0.87 7.25
N GLN A 144 7.35 -1.44 6.06
CA GLN A 144 7.82 -0.79 4.83
C GLN A 144 6.98 0.42 4.44
N LEU A 145 5.68 0.42 4.76
CA LEU A 145 4.77 1.54 4.50
C LEU A 145 4.82 2.63 5.58
N GLN A 146 5.32 2.33 6.78
CA GLN A 146 5.41 3.28 7.90
C GLN A 146 6.07 4.64 7.56
N PRO A 147 7.18 4.72 6.82
CA PRO A 147 7.76 6.02 6.46
C PRO A 147 6.88 6.83 5.50
N PHE A 148 5.87 6.21 4.87
CA PHE A 148 4.97 6.83 3.90
C PHE A 148 3.60 7.19 4.52
N LEU A 149 3.11 6.38 5.46
CA LEU A 149 1.77 6.46 6.06
C LEU A 149 1.89 6.55 7.59
N TYR A 150 1.50 7.68 8.19
CA TYR A 150 1.57 7.92 9.64
C TYR A 150 0.42 8.79 10.16
#